data_AF-A0A956PMI4-F1
#
_entry.id   AF-A0A956PMI4-F1
#
_cell.length_a   1.000
_cell.length_b   1.000
_cell.length_c   1.000
_cell.angle_alpha   90.00
_cell.angle_beta   90.00
_cell.angle_gamma   90.00
#
_symmetry.space_group_name_H-M   'P 1'
#
loop_
_entity.id
_entity.type
_entity.pdbx_description
1 polymer ?
#
loop_
_entity_poly.entity_id
_entity_poly.type
_entity_poly.pdbx_seq_one_letter_code
_entity_poly.pdbx_strand_id
1 'polypeptide(L)'
;MTGSSNKENNPPGLAVRRSLKLSPPTLPLMEQPGAGYFALSELKQLNSGYYHDSLHALEVSNLVCTLARAYGRDPARAEFLKQVALIHDADPRTCPTTGVPQEGTPARVQVTLSWMEQEQETLQNRFDWTELQFKEAQALIARTDFPFDNKPRNLGTRFDDMSPVEVYRETLEQLPSAHREMCLIDGLLLRFSDQIAAYLGTFARARKSVKDLAAELNNTGLTLTFENIFDQSKTVLDHLVELHTHRRNFED
;
A
#
# COMPACT_ATOMS: atom_id res chain seq x y z
N MET A 1 -9.82 65.52 39.30
CA MET A 1 -10.19 64.91 40.61
C MET A 1 -11.43 64.07 40.37
N THR A 2 -11.23 62.75 40.21
CA THR A 2 -11.66 61.71 41.18
C THR A 2 -13.19 61.67 41.34
N GLY A 3 -13.92 60.60 41.05
CA GLY A 3 -13.60 59.21 40.75
C GLY A 3 -14.76 58.33 41.24
N SER A 4 -14.88 57.13 40.65
CA SER A 4 -15.51 55.91 41.22
C SER A 4 -17.01 55.93 41.54
N SER A 5 -17.80 54.85 41.46
CA SER A 5 -17.65 53.45 41.05
C SER A 5 -19.01 52.78 41.30
N ASN A 6 -19.44 51.87 40.42
CA ASN A 6 -19.97 50.52 40.69
C ASN A 6 -20.70 50.05 39.43
N LYS A 7 -20.09 49.25 38.54
CA LYS A 7 -19.83 47.80 38.61
C LYS A 7 -21.07 46.95 38.91
N GLU A 8 -21.69 46.44 37.86
CA GLU A 8 -22.24 45.08 37.83
C GLU A 8 -21.62 44.31 36.65
N ASN A 9 -21.08 43.15 36.99
CA ASN A 9 -20.38 42.23 36.11
C ASN A 9 -21.39 41.32 35.41
N ASN A 10 -21.35 41.24 34.08
CA ASN A 10 -21.89 40.12 33.31
C ASN A 10 -20.76 39.54 32.42
N PRO A 11 -20.54 38.22 32.40
CA PRO A 11 -19.48 37.61 31.59
C PRO A 11 -19.92 37.41 30.13
N PRO A 12 -19.06 37.63 29.11
CA PRO A 12 -19.34 37.17 27.76
C PRO A 12 -18.75 35.77 27.58
N GLY A 13 -19.54 34.75 27.90
CA GLY A 13 -19.23 33.36 27.58
C GLY A 13 -20.27 32.79 26.63
N LEU A 14 -20.02 32.86 25.32
CA LEU A 14 -20.56 31.92 24.33
C LEU A 14 -19.85 32.14 22.99
N ALA A 15 -18.70 31.47 22.85
CA ALA A 15 -18.05 31.28 21.57
C ALA A 15 -19.01 30.52 20.64
N VAL A 16 -19.39 31.17 19.54
CA VAL A 16 -20.12 30.58 18.43
C VAL A 16 -19.28 29.43 17.86
N ARG A 17 -19.58 28.20 18.26
CA ARG A 17 -19.07 26.99 17.60
C ARG A 17 -19.67 26.95 16.19
N ARG A 18 -18.93 27.50 15.22
CA ARG A 18 -19.16 27.18 13.80
C ARG A 18 -18.90 25.69 13.63
N SER A 19 -19.97 24.91 13.63
CA SER A 19 -19.96 23.52 13.22
C SER A 19 -19.57 23.49 11.74
N LEU A 20 -18.27 23.40 11.45
CA LEU A 20 -17.78 23.01 10.14
C LEU A 20 -18.30 21.59 9.91
N LYS A 21 -19.42 21.48 9.18
CA LYS A 21 -19.82 20.24 8.55
C LYS A 21 -18.74 19.92 7.53
N LEU A 22 -17.70 19.22 7.98
CA LEU A 22 -16.83 18.46 7.10
C LEU A 22 -17.70 17.35 6.53
N SER A 23 -18.27 17.61 5.36
CA SER A 23 -18.79 16.53 4.52
C SER A 23 -17.64 15.53 4.33
N PRO A 24 -17.89 14.21 4.50
CA PRO A 24 -16.88 13.23 4.15
C PRO A 24 -16.45 13.48 2.70
N PRO A 25 -15.15 13.37 2.37
CA PRO A 25 -14.73 13.46 0.98
C PRO A 25 -15.51 12.40 0.20
N THR A 26 -16.36 12.86 -0.72
CA THR A 26 -17.00 11.99 -1.69
C THR A 26 -15.88 11.51 -2.60
N LEU A 27 -15.35 10.32 -2.30
CA LEU A 27 -14.46 9.64 -3.23
C LEU A 27 -15.22 9.50 -4.55
N PRO A 28 -14.66 9.99 -5.68
CA PRO A 28 -15.30 9.84 -6.98
C PRO A 28 -15.68 8.37 -7.19
N LEU A 29 -16.90 8.14 -7.68
CA LEU A 29 -17.29 6.83 -8.21
C LEU A 29 -16.21 6.44 -9.23
N MET A 30 -15.47 5.37 -8.95
CA MET A 30 -14.31 4.94 -9.74
C MET A 30 -14.71 4.78 -11.20
N GLU A 31 -14.32 5.73 -12.05
CA GLU A 31 -14.21 5.48 -13.49
C GLU A 31 -13.15 4.38 -13.64
N GLN A 32 -13.59 3.24 -14.22
CA GLN A 32 -12.85 2.00 -14.49
C GLN A 32 -11.33 2.12 -14.26
N PRO A 33 -10.85 1.75 -13.05
CA PRO A 33 -9.44 1.89 -12.75
C PRO A 33 -8.67 0.86 -13.60
N GLY A 34 -7.62 1.29 -14.30
CA GLY A 34 -6.81 0.45 -15.20
C GLY A 34 -7.05 0.65 -16.69
N ALA A 35 -8.11 1.37 -17.08
CA ALA A 35 -8.41 1.67 -18.48
C ALA A 35 -7.37 2.63 -19.09
N GLY A 36 -6.30 2.07 -19.65
CA GLY A 36 -5.33 2.84 -20.44
C GLY A 36 -4.04 2.10 -20.75
N TYR A 37 -3.52 1.30 -19.80
CA TYR A 37 -2.20 0.67 -19.94
C TYR A 37 -2.26 -0.84 -20.20
N PHE A 38 -3.20 -1.55 -19.57
CA PHE A 38 -3.33 -3.01 -19.67
C PHE A 38 -4.75 -3.38 -20.09
N ALA A 39 -4.88 -4.46 -20.87
CA ALA A 39 -6.18 -5.11 -21.01
C ALA A 39 -6.58 -5.72 -19.65
N LEU A 40 -7.87 -5.68 -19.29
CA LEU A 40 -8.32 -6.22 -17.99
C LEU A 40 -7.98 -7.72 -17.82
N SER A 41 -7.99 -8.48 -18.92
CA SER A 41 -7.57 -9.89 -18.92
C SER A 41 -6.10 -10.07 -18.58
N GLU A 42 -5.24 -9.19 -19.10
CA GLU A 42 -3.80 -9.19 -18.83
C GLU A 42 -3.54 -8.83 -17.36
N LEU A 43 -4.19 -7.79 -16.85
CA LEU A 43 -4.03 -7.38 -15.45
C LEU A 43 -4.50 -8.48 -14.48
N LYS A 44 -5.58 -9.20 -14.80
CA LYS A 44 -6.05 -10.35 -14.02
C LYS A 44 -5.09 -11.52 -14.04
N GLN A 45 -4.42 -11.76 -15.18
CA GLN A 45 -3.42 -12.83 -15.28
C GLN A 45 -2.20 -12.53 -14.40
N LEU A 46 -1.75 -11.27 -14.39
CA LEU A 46 -0.63 -10.81 -13.57
C LEU A 46 -0.98 -10.70 -12.08
N ASN A 47 -2.26 -10.56 -11.74
CA ASN A 47 -2.76 -10.40 -10.37
C ASN A 47 -3.84 -11.47 -10.09
N SER A 48 -3.41 -12.73 -10.02
CA SER A 48 -4.25 -13.91 -9.83
C SER A 48 -4.25 -14.43 -8.38
N GLY A 49 -3.90 -13.56 -7.42
CA GLY A 49 -4.13 -13.81 -5.99
C GLY A 49 -5.61 -13.67 -5.61
N TYR A 50 -5.98 -14.13 -4.42
CA TYR A 50 -7.29 -13.82 -3.84
C TYR A 50 -7.35 -12.39 -3.28
N TYR A 51 -6.28 -11.97 -2.59
CA TYR A 51 -6.08 -10.62 -2.08
C TYR A 51 -5.28 -9.78 -3.08
N HIS A 52 -4.16 -10.33 -3.57
CA HIS A 52 -3.32 -9.69 -4.59
C HIS A 52 -3.95 -9.88 -5.98
N ASP A 53 -5.20 -9.40 -6.11
CA ASP A 53 -6.02 -9.45 -7.31
C ASP A 53 -5.91 -8.14 -8.13
N SER A 54 -6.48 -8.14 -9.33
CA SER A 54 -6.48 -6.93 -10.17
C SER A 54 -7.15 -5.72 -9.49
N LEU A 55 -8.10 -5.93 -8.57
CA LEU A 55 -8.75 -4.82 -7.86
C LEU A 55 -7.79 -4.19 -6.84
N HIS A 56 -7.00 -5.00 -6.11
CA HIS A 56 -5.97 -4.50 -5.20
C HIS A 56 -4.95 -3.63 -5.94
N ALA A 57 -4.40 -4.10 -7.05
CA ALA A 57 -3.45 -3.32 -7.86
C ALA A 57 -4.02 -1.94 -8.27
N LEU A 58 -5.31 -1.90 -8.59
CA LEU A 58 -6.03 -0.68 -8.97
C LEU A 58 -6.31 0.25 -7.78
N GLU A 59 -6.65 -0.31 -6.63
CA GLU A 59 -6.84 0.43 -5.37
C GLU A 59 -5.51 1.09 -4.95
N VAL A 60 -4.40 0.33 -4.95
CA VAL A 60 -3.06 0.83 -4.61
C VAL A 60 -2.59 1.89 -5.60
N SER A 61 -2.77 1.66 -6.90
CA SER A 61 -2.41 2.59 -7.97
C SER A 61 -3.10 3.95 -7.81
N ASN A 62 -4.40 3.97 -7.55
CA ASN A 62 -5.12 5.23 -7.33
C ASN A 62 -4.75 5.91 -6.02
N LEU A 63 -4.55 5.12 -4.95
CA LEU A 63 -4.20 5.67 -3.65
C LEU A 63 -2.83 6.33 -3.66
N VAL A 64 -1.80 5.67 -4.21
CA VAL A 64 -0.44 6.25 -4.24
C VAL A 64 -0.41 7.54 -5.07
N CYS A 65 -1.16 7.61 -6.17
CA CYS A 65 -1.27 8.82 -6.99
C CYS A 65 -1.88 9.98 -6.17
N THR A 66 -2.96 9.68 -5.44
CA THR A 66 -3.66 10.66 -4.59
C THR A 66 -2.76 11.15 -3.46
N LEU A 67 -2.10 10.24 -2.77
CA LEU A 67 -1.20 10.60 -1.66
C LEU A 67 0.06 11.33 -2.15
N ALA A 68 0.59 10.97 -3.32
CA ALA A 68 1.75 11.65 -3.91
C ALA A 68 1.42 13.13 -4.20
N ARG A 69 0.27 13.39 -4.80
CA ARG A 69 -0.23 14.76 -5.03
C ARG A 69 -0.45 15.50 -3.72
N ALA A 70 -1.05 14.85 -2.72
CA ALA A 70 -1.28 15.45 -1.40
C ALA A 70 0.03 15.76 -0.67
N TYR A 71 1.08 14.97 -0.89
CA TYR A 71 2.43 15.17 -0.37
C TYR A 71 3.21 16.28 -1.14
N GLY A 72 2.66 16.81 -2.23
CA GLY A 72 3.27 17.88 -3.02
C GLY A 72 4.14 17.42 -4.18
N ARG A 73 4.03 16.14 -4.60
CA ARG A 73 4.63 15.69 -5.87
C ARG A 73 3.92 16.34 -7.05
N ASP A 74 4.68 16.67 -8.08
CA ASP A 74 4.11 17.18 -9.33
C ASP A 74 3.24 16.10 -10.03
N PRO A 75 2.36 16.50 -10.97
CA PRO A 75 1.46 15.56 -11.63
C PRO A 75 2.15 14.43 -12.38
N ALA A 76 3.32 14.68 -13.00
CA ALA A 76 4.04 13.67 -13.77
C ALA A 76 4.64 12.62 -12.83
N ARG A 77 5.21 13.05 -11.70
CA ARG A 77 5.72 12.14 -10.67
C ARG A 77 4.61 11.30 -10.03
N ALA A 78 3.46 11.91 -9.75
CA ALA A 78 2.31 11.17 -9.21
C ALA A 78 1.76 10.13 -10.21
N GLU A 79 1.79 10.42 -11.52
CA GLU A 79 1.40 9.45 -12.55
C GLU A 79 2.43 8.34 -12.70
N PHE A 80 3.73 8.64 -12.62
CA PHE A 80 4.77 7.61 -12.57
C PHE A 80 4.54 6.63 -11.41
N LEU A 81 4.30 7.14 -10.19
CA LEU A 81 4.03 6.28 -9.03
C LEU A 81 2.73 5.47 -9.20
N LYS A 82 1.71 6.05 -9.84
CA LYS A 82 0.48 5.33 -10.20
C LYS A 82 0.78 4.12 -11.10
N GLN A 83 1.61 4.29 -12.11
CA GLN A 83 2.00 3.25 -13.06
C GLN A 83 2.84 2.15 -12.38
N VAL A 84 3.80 2.53 -11.53
CA VAL A 84 4.60 1.58 -10.74
C VAL A 84 3.71 0.75 -9.82
N ALA A 85 2.80 1.40 -9.09
CA ALA A 85 1.85 0.71 -8.22
C ALA A 85 0.88 -0.21 -8.97
N LEU A 86 0.56 0.08 -10.24
CA LEU A 86 -0.32 -0.79 -11.03
C LEU A 86 0.31 -2.17 -11.27
N ILE A 87 1.64 -2.26 -11.31
CA ILE A 87 2.38 -3.49 -11.63
C ILE A 87 3.16 -4.06 -10.43
N HIS A 88 3.00 -3.51 -9.22
CA HIS A 88 3.82 -3.91 -8.07
C HIS A 88 3.67 -5.39 -7.66
N ASP A 89 2.53 -5.99 -7.99
CA ASP A 89 2.18 -7.39 -7.75
C ASP A 89 2.11 -8.22 -9.03
N ALA A 90 2.68 -7.73 -10.13
CA ALA A 90 2.65 -8.41 -11.43
C ALA A 90 3.48 -9.70 -11.39
N ASP A 91 2.85 -10.76 -10.92
CA ASP A 91 3.42 -12.09 -10.72
C ASP A 91 2.53 -13.09 -11.47
N PRO A 92 3.01 -13.71 -12.56
CA PRO A 92 2.22 -14.70 -13.29
C PRO A 92 1.86 -15.94 -12.45
N ARG A 93 2.42 -16.07 -11.24
CA ARG A 93 2.19 -17.15 -10.27
C ARG A 93 2.50 -18.54 -10.79
N THR A 94 3.23 -18.62 -11.89
CA THR A 94 3.84 -19.87 -12.35
C THR A 94 5.02 -20.20 -11.43
N CYS A 95 5.12 -21.45 -10.98
CA CYS A 95 6.31 -21.93 -10.30
C CYS A 95 7.46 -22.03 -11.31
N PRO A 96 8.57 -21.28 -11.16
CA PRO A 96 9.61 -21.23 -12.19
C PRO A 96 10.32 -22.56 -12.44
N THR A 97 10.36 -23.44 -11.43
CA THR A 97 11.01 -24.75 -11.51
C THR A 97 10.12 -25.85 -12.11
N THR A 98 8.79 -25.72 -11.99
CA THR A 98 7.85 -26.77 -12.42
C THR A 98 6.92 -26.33 -13.55
N GLY A 99 6.82 -25.03 -13.83
CA GLY A 99 5.90 -24.48 -14.82
C GLY A 99 4.42 -24.53 -14.41
N VAL A 100 4.10 -24.97 -13.19
CA VAL A 100 2.71 -25.13 -12.72
C VAL A 100 2.18 -23.80 -12.16
N PRO A 101 0.99 -23.34 -12.57
CA PRO A 101 0.33 -22.19 -11.97
C PRO A 101 -0.01 -22.43 -10.48
N GLN A 102 0.27 -21.45 -9.64
CA GLN A 102 -0.04 -21.40 -8.21
C GLN A 102 -0.95 -20.19 -7.92
N GLU A 103 -2.13 -20.18 -8.55
CA GLU A 103 -3.15 -19.16 -8.32
C GLU A 103 -3.56 -19.12 -6.83
N GLY A 104 -3.99 -17.95 -6.35
CA GLY A 104 -4.39 -17.78 -4.95
C GLY A 104 -3.23 -17.83 -3.95
N THR A 105 -2.00 -17.57 -4.39
CA THR A 105 -0.83 -17.35 -3.52
C THR A 105 -0.46 -15.86 -3.47
N PRO A 106 0.25 -15.41 -2.41
CA PRO A 106 0.73 -14.04 -2.32
C PRO A 106 1.61 -13.66 -3.52
N ALA A 107 1.56 -12.39 -3.93
CA ALA A 107 2.50 -11.88 -4.93
C ALA A 107 3.95 -11.98 -4.41
N ARG A 108 4.88 -12.38 -5.29
CA ARG A 108 6.29 -12.54 -4.95
C ARG A 108 7.09 -11.44 -5.62
N VAL A 109 7.52 -10.43 -4.84
CA VAL A 109 8.22 -9.25 -5.36
C VAL A 109 9.42 -9.60 -6.23
N GLN A 110 10.28 -10.54 -5.83
CA GLN A 110 11.42 -10.97 -6.66
C GLN A 110 11.01 -11.54 -8.02
N VAL A 111 9.86 -12.24 -8.08
CA VAL A 111 9.31 -12.75 -9.35
C VAL A 111 8.78 -11.60 -10.20
N THR A 112 8.10 -10.62 -9.59
CA THR A 112 7.70 -9.39 -10.29
C THR A 112 8.89 -8.65 -10.87
N LEU A 113 9.99 -8.51 -10.12
CA LEU A 113 11.21 -7.86 -10.61
C LEU A 113 11.84 -8.64 -11.79
N SER A 114 11.90 -9.97 -11.72
CA SER A 114 12.39 -10.79 -12.84
C SER A 114 11.46 -10.74 -14.05
N TRP A 115 10.14 -10.68 -13.85
CA TRP A 115 9.18 -10.47 -14.93
C TRP A 115 9.37 -9.09 -15.58
N MET A 116 9.57 -8.04 -14.79
CA MET A 116 9.84 -6.70 -15.33
C MET A 116 11.08 -6.69 -16.23
N GLU A 117 12.15 -7.40 -15.84
CA GLU A 117 13.38 -7.51 -16.65
C GLU A 117 13.14 -8.20 -17.99
N GLN A 118 12.29 -9.22 -18.01
CA GLN A 118 11.90 -9.91 -19.24
C GLN A 118 11.03 -9.01 -20.14
N GLU A 119 10.20 -8.15 -19.53
CA GLU A 119 9.27 -7.24 -20.21
C GLU A 119 9.81 -5.81 -20.34
N GLN A 120 11.12 -5.59 -20.19
CA GLN A 120 11.68 -4.25 -20.08
C GLN A 120 11.28 -3.35 -21.26
N GLU A 121 11.53 -3.80 -22.50
CA GLU A 121 11.19 -3.01 -23.69
C GLU A 121 9.68 -2.75 -23.79
N THR A 122 8.85 -3.77 -23.47
CA THR A 122 7.39 -3.65 -23.47
C THR A 122 6.92 -2.60 -22.48
N LEU A 123 7.41 -2.64 -21.23
CA LEU A 123 7.03 -1.74 -20.16
C LEU A 123 7.50 -0.31 -20.42
N GLN A 124 8.74 -0.15 -20.90
CA GLN A 124 9.28 1.16 -21.27
C GLN A 124 8.45 1.81 -22.38
N ASN A 125 8.11 1.06 -23.43
CA ASN A 125 7.26 1.57 -24.51
C ASN A 125 5.82 1.85 -24.04
N ARG A 126 5.25 0.98 -23.19
CA ARG A 126 3.86 1.09 -22.72
C ARG A 126 3.64 2.31 -21.83
N PHE A 127 4.60 2.61 -20.96
CA PHE A 127 4.49 3.72 -20.01
C PHE A 127 5.27 4.97 -20.42
N ASP A 128 5.97 4.92 -21.55
CA ASP A 128 6.94 5.96 -21.96
C ASP A 128 8.01 6.20 -20.88
N TRP A 129 8.52 5.11 -20.29
CA TRP A 129 9.56 5.18 -19.26
C TRP A 129 10.95 5.22 -19.88
N THR A 130 11.75 6.16 -19.38
CA THR A 130 13.20 6.13 -19.58
C THR A 130 13.83 4.91 -18.90
N GLU A 131 15.08 4.58 -19.27
CA GLU A 131 15.87 3.55 -18.57
C GLU A 131 16.00 3.84 -17.06
N LEU A 132 16.15 5.11 -16.70
CA LEU A 132 16.22 5.52 -15.30
C LEU A 132 14.91 5.29 -14.55
N GLN A 133 13.76 5.62 -15.16
CA GLN A 133 12.44 5.37 -14.57
C GLN A 133 12.15 3.88 -14.42
N PHE A 134 12.59 3.05 -15.37
CA PHE A 134 12.45 1.60 -15.25
C PHE A 134 13.23 1.04 -14.05
N LYS A 135 14.51 1.45 -13.89
CA LYS A 135 15.32 1.07 -12.71
C LYS A 135 14.73 1.59 -11.41
N GLU A 136 14.17 2.80 -11.43
CA GLU A 136 13.51 3.38 -10.27
C GLU A 136 12.23 2.62 -9.91
N ALA A 137 11.43 2.21 -10.90
CA ALA A 137 10.27 1.36 -10.69
C ALA A 137 10.65 0.03 -10.02
N GLN A 138 11.75 -0.60 -10.46
CA GLN A 138 12.26 -1.82 -9.82
C GLN A 138 12.62 -1.58 -8.34
N ALA A 139 13.31 -0.48 -8.02
CA ALA A 139 13.65 -0.16 -6.63
C ALA A 139 12.40 0.12 -5.78
N LEU A 140 11.43 0.85 -6.32
CA LEU A 140 10.15 1.13 -5.64
C LEU A 140 9.37 -0.17 -5.36
N ILE A 141 9.32 -1.10 -6.31
CA ILE A 141 8.63 -2.40 -6.14
C ILE A 141 9.41 -3.31 -5.18
N ALA A 142 10.74 -3.34 -5.24
CA ALA A 142 11.56 -4.08 -4.27
C ALA A 142 11.26 -3.65 -2.81
N ARG A 143 10.84 -2.39 -2.60
CA ARG A 143 10.50 -1.86 -1.28
C ARG A 143 9.18 -2.39 -0.70
N THR A 144 8.26 -2.89 -1.53
CA THR A 144 6.94 -3.39 -1.10
C THR A 144 7.01 -4.79 -0.51
N ASP A 145 8.14 -5.49 -0.67
CA ASP A 145 8.27 -6.87 -0.21
C ASP A 145 7.99 -7.01 1.29
N PHE A 146 7.16 -8.01 1.64
CA PHE A 146 6.75 -8.31 3.00
C PHE A 146 6.91 -9.80 3.33
N PRO A 147 7.50 -10.16 4.49
CA PRO A 147 8.18 -9.28 5.42
C PRO A 147 9.45 -8.67 4.78
N PHE A 148 9.69 -7.38 5.06
CA PHE A 148 10.90 -6.69 4.63
C PHE A 148 12.03 -6.97 5.63
N ASP A 149 12.65 -8.14 5.52
CA ASP A 149 13.65 -8.66 6.46
C ASP A 149 14.95 -9.09 5.77
N ASN A 150 15.91 -9.60 6.56
CA ASN A 150 17.19 -10.10 6.08
C ASN A 150 17.18 -11.63 5.87
N LYS A 151 16.02 -12.24 5.56
CA LYS A 151 15.94 -13.67 5.30
C LYS A 151 16.02 -13.95 3.80
N PRO A 152 17.02 -14.72 3.34
CA PRO A 152 17.12 -15.14 1.95
C PRO A 152 15.88 -15.87 1.46
N ARG A 153 15.58 -15.72 0.17
CA ARG A 153 14.47 -16.39 -0.51
C ARG A 153 14.98 -17.18 -1.70
N ASN A 154 14.33 -18.28 -2.01
CA ASN A 154 14.62 -19.09 -3.19
C ASN A 154 13.30 -19.28 -3.95
N LEU A 155 13.15 -18.53 -5.03
CA LEU A 155 11.91 -18.42 -5.80
C LEU A 155 12.11 -18.81 -7.26
N GLY A 156 13.32 -19.23 -7.66
CA GLY A 156 13.67 -19.55 -9.04
C GLY A 156 13.89 -18.29 -9.88
N THR A 157 14.47 -17.26 -9.28
CA THR A 157 14.74 -15.96 -9.91
C THR A 157 16.23 -15.65 -9.87
N ARG A 158 16.68 -14.58 -10.56
CA ARG A 158 18.08 -14.13 -10.44
C ARG A 158 18.43 -13.59 -9.04
N PHE A 159 17.43 -13.38 -8.19
CA PHE A 159 17.57 -12.89 -6.82
C PHE A 159 17.58 -14.03 -5.79
N ASP A 160 17.67 -15.28 -6.22
CA ASP A 160 17.75 -16.41 -5.32
C ASP A 160 18.95 -16.25 -4.36
N ASP A 161 18.73 -16.66 -3.10
CA ASP A 161 19.65 -16.50 -1.96
C ASP A 161 19.85 -15.04 -1.48
N MET A 162 19.15 -14.07 -2.07
CA MET A 162 19.07 -12.71 -1.54
C MET A 162 17.85 -12.51 -0.65
N SER A 163 18.04 -11.73 0.41
CA SER A 163 16.95 -11.22 1.24
C SER A 163 16.26 -10.00 0.62
N PRO A 164 15.01 -9.67 1.01
CA PRO A 164 14.33 -8.45 0.58
C PRO A 164 15.15 -7.17 0.76
N VAL A 165 15.88 -7.06 1.86
CA VAL A 165 16.76 -5.91 2.13
C VAL A 165 17.93 -5.85 1.14
N GLU A 166 18.51 -6.99 0.76
CA GLU A 166 19.60 -7.04 -0.22
C GLU A 166 19.11 -6.71 -1.63
N VAL A 167 17.96 -7.26 -2.04
CA VAL A 167 17.35 -6.93 -3.35
C VAL A 167 17.03 -5.44 -3.45
N TYR A 168 16.48 -4.85 -2.39
CA TYR A 168 16.23 -3.41 -2.37
C TYR A 168 17.51 -2.58 -2.43
N ARG A 169 18.57 -3.02 -1.73
CA ARG A 169 19.87 -2.34 -1.78
C ARG A 169 20.45 -2.38 -3.20
N GLU A 170 20.46 -3.55 -3.83
CA GLU A 170 20.99 -3.72 -5.19
C GLU A 170 20.23 -2.86 -6.20
N THR A 171 18.89 -2.86 -6.15
CA THR A 171 18.07 -2.05 -7.07
C THR A 171 18.26 -0.55 -6.84
N LEU A 172 18.37 -0.09 -5.58
CA LEU A 172 18.69 1.31 -5.28
C LEU A 172 20.09 1.73 -5.75
N GLU A 173 21.07 0.83 -5.69
CA GLU A 173 22.45 1.13 -6.07
C GLU A 173 22.60 1.40 -7.58
N GLN A 174 21.68 0.87 -8.39
CA GLN A 174 21.60 1.16 -9.83
C GLN A 174 21.13 2.59 -10.15
N LEU A 175 20.57 3.30 -9.17
CA LEU A 175 20.14 4.69 -9.34
C LEU A 175 21.31 5.67 -9.08
N PRO A 176 21.38 6.79 -9.82
CA PRO A 176 22.28 7.88 -9.50
C PRO A 176 22.03 8.37 -8.07
N SER A 177 23.09 8.71 -7.33
CA SER A 177 23.00 9.09 -5.91
C SER A 177 21.94 10.17 -5.64
N ALA A 178 21.85 11.18 -6.52
CA ALA A 178 20.87 12.26 -6.43
C ALA A 178 19.39 11.81 -6.52
N HIS A 179 19.11 10.64 -7.08
CA HIS A 179 17.74 10.11 -7.23
C HIS A 179 17.34 9.18 -6.09
N ARG A 180 18.31 8.63 -5.35
CA ARG A 180 18.05 7.62 -4.30
C ARG A 180 17.16 8.16 -3.19
N GLU A 181 17.39 9.39 -2.72
CA GLU A 181 16.60 9.99 -1.64
C GLU A 181 15.11 10.11 -2.01
N MET A 182 14.82 10.55 -3.24
CA MET A 182 13.44 10.65 -3.72
C MET A 182 12.79 9.26 -3.83
N CYS A 183 13.53 8.28 -4.35
CA CYS A 183 13.08 6.89 -4.45
C CYS A 183 12.81 6.26 -3.06
N LEU A 184 13.61 6.58 -2.03
CA LEU A 184 13.36 6.12 -0.66
C LEU A 184 12.02 6.64 -0.13
N ILE A 185 11.77 7.95 -0.28
CA ILE A 185 10.53 8.59 0.20
C ILE A 185 9.32 8.03 -0.55
N ASP A 186 9.41 7.96 -1.87
CA ASP A 186 8.30 7.46 -2.69
C ASP A 186 8.06 5.95 -2.48
N GLY A 187 9.11 5.19 -2.16
CA GLY A 187 8.99 3.78 -1.77
C GLY A 187 8.24 3.59 -0.45
N LEU A 188 8.40 4.51 0.52
CA LEU A 188 7.59 4.50 1.74
C LEU A 188 6.12 4.82 1.44
N LEU A 189 5.86 5.78 0.55
CA LEU A 189 4.51 6.12 0.14
C LEU A 189 3.81 4.96 -0.57
N LEU A 190 4.51 4.29 -1.48
CA LEU A 190 4.00 3.10 -2.17
C LEU A 190 3.70 1.98 -1.19
N ARG A 191 4.66 1.62 -0.33
CA ARG A 191 4.47 0.56 0.68
C ARG A 191 3.32 0.87 1.63
N PHE A 192 3.18 2.12 2.07
CA PHE A 192 2.05 2.53 2.90
C PHE A 192 0.72 2.37 2.15
N SER A 193 0.67 2.78 0.88
CA SER A 193 -0.52 2.67 0.05
C SER A 193 -0.93 1.21 -0.15
N ASP A 194 0.03 0.33 -0.45
CA ASP A 194 -0.17 -1.11 -0.59
C ASP A 194 -0.83 -1.74 0.65
N GLN A 195 -0.36 -1.38 1.84
CA GLN A 195 -0.89 -1.94 3.08
C GLN A 195 -2.31 -1.46 3.44
N ILE A 196 -2.74 -0.29 2.98
CA ILE A 196 -4.00 0.32 3.45
C ILE A 196 -5.11 0.40 2.39
N ALA A 197 -4.78 0.29 1.10
CA ALA A 197 -5.72 0.64 0.02
C ALA A 197 -7.05 -0.12 0.12
N ALA A 198 -6.98 -1.42 0.35
CA ALA A 198 -8.13 -2.30 0.54
C ALA A 198 -9.04 -1.93 1.74
N TYR A 199 -8.54 -1.15 2.69
CA TYR A 199 -9.25 -0.79 3.93
C TYR A 199 -9.90 0.59 3.88
N LEU A 200 -9.57 1.43 2.90
CA LEU A 200 -10.11 2.79 2.77
C LEU A 200 -11.47 2.86 2.04
N GLY A 201 -11.88 1.76 1.40
CA GLY A 201 -13.14 1.67 0.68
C GLY A 201 -14.34 1.42 1.60
N THR A 202 -14.99 0.28 1.42
CA THR A 202 -16.14 -0.12 2.25
C THR A 202 -15.73 -1.15 3.29
N PHE A 203 -16.48 -1.25 4.40
CA PHE A 203 -16.29 -2.33 5.37
C PHE A 203 -16.42 -3.73 4.73
N ALA A 204 -17.29 -3.87 3.73
CA ALA A 204 -17.44 -5.12 2.99
C ALA A 204 -16.15 -5.49 2.21
N ARG A 205 -15.53 -4.52 1.53
CA ARG A 205 -14.23 -4.71 0.86
C ARG A 205 -13.14 -5.04 1.86
N ALA A 206 -13.00 -4.26 2.94
CA ALA A 206 -12.04 -4.52 4.00
C ALA A 206 -12.18 -5.94 4.59
N ARG A 207 -13.41 -6.38 4.89
CA ARG A 207 -13.70 -7.73 5.39
C ARG A 207 -13.35 -8.80 4.36
N LYS A 208 -13.66 -8.60 3.08
CA LYS A 208 -13.27 -9.50 1.99
C LYS A 208 -11.74 -9.62 1.93
N SER A 209 -11.03 -8.50 1.97
CA SER A 209 -9.57 -8.46 1.91
C SER A 209 -8.89 -9.26 3.03
N VAL A 210 -9.39 -9.17 4.27
CA VAL A 210 -8.85 -9.99 5.39
C VAL A 210 -9.08 -11.48 5.15
N LYS A 211 -10.27 -11.87 4.66
CA LYS A 211 -10.57 -13.27 4.34
C LYS A 211 -9.68 -13.81 3.23
N ASP A 212 -9.53 -13.04 2.17
CA ASP A 212 -8.75 -13.43 1.00
C ASP A 212 -7.26 -13.52 1.34
N LEU A 213 -6.73 -12.56 2.11
CA LEU A 213 -5.34 -12.59 2.57
C LEU A 213 -5.09 -13.80 3.48
N ALA A 214 -6.02 -14.10 4.39
CA ALA A 214 -5.91 -15.31 5.22
C ALA A 214 -5.91 -16.59 4.36
N ALA A 215 -6.75 -16.65 3.33
CA ALA A 215 -6.79 -17.78 2.40
C ALA A 215 -5.48 -17.93 1.61
N GLU A 216 -4.89 -16.84 1.11
CA GLU A 216 -3.59 -16.89 0.44
C GLU A 216 -2.45 -17.31 1.38
N LEU A 217 -2.43 -16.81 2.61
CA LEU A 217 -1.42 -17.20 3.60
C LEU A 217 -1.56 -18.68 3.99
N ASN A 218 -2.77 -19.24 3.99
CA ASN A 218 -2.93 -20.68 4.20
C ASN A 218 -2.28 -21.51 3.09
N ASN A 219 -2.26 -21.00 1.85
CA ASN A 219 -1.59 -21.65 0.73
C ASN A 219 -0.05 -21.61 0.84
N THR A 220 0.52 -20.82 1.76
CA THR A 220 1.95 -20.84 2.08
C THR A 220 2.30 -21.74 3.27
N GLY A 221 1.31 -22.44 3.83
CA GLY A 221 1.47 -23.34 4.98
C GLY A 221 1.29 -22.66 6.34
N LEU A 222 0.93 -21.37 6.38
CA LEU A 222 0.43 -20.75 7.60
C LEU A 222 -0.96 -21.31 7.93
N THR A 223 -1.39 -21.26 9.20
CA THR A 223 -2.76 -21.64 9.58
C THR A 223 -3.42 -20.44 10.23
N LEU A 224 -4.11 -19.65 9.40
CA LEU A 224 -4.82 -18.44 9.77
C LEU A 224 -6.26 -18.52 9.26
N THR A 225 -7.23 -18.32 10.15
CA THR A 225 -8.63 -18.14 9.76
C THR A 225 -9.04 -16.70 10.00
N PHE A 226 -10.04 -16.22 9.25
CA PHE A 226 -10.63 -14.90 9.50
C PHE A 226 -11.13 -14.80 10.94
N GLU A 227 -11.74 -15.87 11.45
CA GLU A 227 -12.23 -15.99 12.82
C GLU A 227 -11.10 -15.80 13.84
N ASN A 228 -9.95 -16.48 13.65
CA ASN A 228 -8.78 -16.33 14.53
C ASN A 228 -8.27 -14.87 14.55
N ILE A 229 -8.20 -14.22 13.38
CA ILE A 229 -7.76 -12.82 13.27
C ILE A 229 -8.75 -11.88 13.96
N PHE A 230 -10.05 -12.11 13.75
CA PHE A 230 -11.11 -11.27 14.32
C PHE A 230 -11.21 -11.42 15.84
N ASP A 231 -11.12 -12.65 16.37
CA ASP A 231 -11.19 -12.93 17.81
C ASP A 231 -9.97 -12.39 18.57
N GLN A 232 -8.79 -12.44 17.96
CA GLN A 232 -7.60 -11.75 18.49
C GLN A 232 -7.78 -10.23 18.52
N SER A 233 -8.40 -9.66 17.48
CA SER A 233 -8.67 -8.22 17.42
C SER A 233 -9.64 -7.77 18.53
N LYS A 234 -10.66 -8.57 18.82
CA LYS A 234 -11.56 -8.34 19.96
C LYS A 234 -10.80 -8.35 21.29
N THR A 235 -9.93 -9.34 21.49
CA THR A 235 -9.10 -9.45 22.70
C THR A 235 -8.22 -8.21 22.90
N VAL A 236 -7.62 -7.68 21.82
CA VAL A 236 -6.84 -6.44 21.87
C VAL A 236 -7.71 -5.23 22.19
N LEU A 237 -8.90 -5.12 21.59
CA LEU A 237 -9.84 -4.03 21.87
C LEU A 237 -10.31 -4.05 23.32
N ASP A 238 -10.67 -5.23 23.84
CA ASP A 238 -11.08 -5.41 25.23
C ASP A 238 -9.94 -5.00 26.17
N HIS A 239 -8.69 -5.37 25.85
CA HIS A 239 -7.51 -4.97 26.63
C HIS A 239 -7.22 -3.46 26.57
N LEU A 240 -7.42 -2.81 25.42
CA LEU A 240 -7.28 -1.36 25.29
C LEU A 240 -8.37 -0.61 26.06
N VAL A 241 -9.59 -1.14 26.11
CA VAL A 241 -10.70 -0.60 26.91
C VAL A 241 -10.40 -0.74 28.41
N GLU A 242 -9.89 -1.89 28.84
CA GLU A 242 -9.45 -2.11 30.24
C GLU A 242 -8.34 -1.13 30.64
N LEU A 243 -7.31 -0.97 29.80
CA LEU A 243 -6.22 0.01 30.03
C LEU A 243 -6.75 1.44 30.13
N HIS A 244 -7.71 1.82 29.29
CA HIS A 244 -8.31 3.15 29.33
C HIS A 244 -9.21 3.37 30.55
N THR A 245 -9.90 2.32 31.01
CA THR A 245 -10.78 2.37 32.20
C THR A 245 -9.96 2.43 33.48
N HIS A 246 -8.86 1.67 33.56
CA HIS A 246 -7.93 1.75 34.68
C HIS A 246 -7.22 3.11 34.77
N ARG A 247 -6.86 3.73 33.63
CA ARG A 247 -6.20 5.04 33.63
C ARG A 247 -7.09 6.15 34.19
N ARG A 248 -8.41 6.10 33.98
CA ARG A 248 -9.36 7.06 34.56
C ARG A 248 -9.50 6.90 36.07
N ASN A 249 -9.40 5.68 36.60
CA ASN A 249 -9.53 5.42 38.04
C ASN A 249 -8.29 5.81 38.88
N PHE A 250 -7.22 6.31 38.25
CA PHE A 250 -6.04 6.85 38.92
C PHE A 250 -5.94 8.39 38.81
N GLU A 251 -6.86 9.03 38.09
CA GLU A 251 -6.92 10.49 37.91
C GLU A 251 -8.06 11.14 38.74
N ASP A 252 -8.82 10.35 39.50
CA ASP A 252 -9.76 10.78 40.55
C ASP A 252 -9.16 10.55 41.96
#